data_AF-A0A1N6WGK0-F1
#
_entry.id   AF-A0A1N6WGK0-F1
#
_cell.length_a   1.000
_cell.length_b   1.000
_cell.length_c   1.000
_cell.angle_alpha   90.00
_cell.angle_beta   90.00
_cell.angle_gamma   90.00
#
_symmetry.space_group_name_H-M   'P 1'
#
loop_
_entity.id
_entity.type
_entity.pdbx_description
1 polymer ?
#
loop_
_entity_poly.entity_id
_entity_poly.type
_entity_poly.pdbx_seq_one_letter_code
_entity_poly.pdbx_strand_id
1 'polypeptide(L)' 'MTPIQGYENLTDTQRKIFVKVHKRHLSMMGETERAKRTLDKVEKLKWNAQEQAVEVYYADGEWWHYNSKGEWY' A
#
# COMPACT_ATOMS: atom_id res chain seq x y z
N MET A 1 -4.75 -8.74 -14.79
CA MET A 1 -4.12 -8.30 -13.52
C MET A 1 -2.84 -7.60 -13.90
N THR A 2 -2.76 -6.29 -13.68
CA THR A 2 -1.54 -5.52 -13.93
C THR A 2 -0.52 -5.92 -12.84
N PRO A 3 0.72 -6.28 -13.19
CA PRO A 3 1.72 -6.60 -12.18
C PRO A 3 2.02 -5.34 -11.36
N ILE A 4 1.90 -5.44 -10.03
CA ILE A 4 2.24 -4.36 -9.11
C ILE A 4 3.75 -4.17 -9.13
N GLN A 5 4.21 -3.07 -9.71
CA GLN A 5 5.62 -2.80 -9.90
C GLN A 5 6.31 -2.61 -8.54
N GLY A 6 7.37 -3.37 -8.26
CA GLY A 6 8.13 -3.25 -7.02
C GLY A 6 7.62 -4.06 -5.84
N TYR A 7 6.49 -4.78 -5.97
CA TYR A 7 6.09 -5.78 -4.96
C TYR A 7 7.16 -6.87 -4.81
N GLU A 8 7.77 -7.28 -5.91
CA GLU A 8 8.87 -8.25 -5.95
C GLU A 8 10.12 -7.78 -5.20
N ASN A 9 10.38 -6.47 -5.22
CA ASN A 9 11.53 -5.85 -4.56
C ASN A 9 11.35 -5.69 -3.04
N LEU A 10 10.12 -5.88 -2.54
CA LEU A 10 9.85 -5.86 -1.11
C LEU A 10 10.24 -7.18 -0.46
N THR A 11 10.90 -7.09 0.69
CA THR A 11 11.12 -8.22 1.60
C THR A 11 9.82 -8.71 2.23
N ASP A 12 9.79 -9.94 2.74
CA ASP A 12 8.62 -10.50 3.43
C ASP A 12 8.10 -9.61 4.56
N THR A 13 9.00 -8.97 5.31
CA THR A 13 8.62 -8.03 6.38
C THR A 13 7.89 -6.81 5.83
N GLN A 14 8.39 -6.23 4.74
CA GLN A 14 7.76 -5.06 4.11
C GLN A 14 6.42 -5.43 3.46
N ARG A 15 6.32 -6.61 2.84
CA ARG A 15 5.05 -7.14 2.32
C ARG A 15 4.03 -7.33 3.44
N LYS A 16 4.45 -7.83 4.61
CA LYS A 16 3.59 -7.95 5.79
C LYS A 16 3.11 -6.60 6.28
N ILE A 17 3.97 -5.57 6.30
CA ILE A 17 3.58 -4.20 6.64
C ILE A 17 2.51 -3.71 5.67
N PHE A 18 2.77 -3.82 4.36
CA PHE A 18 1.83 -3.44 3.32
C PHE A 18 0.47 -4.11 3.50
N VAL A 19 0.42 -5.45 3.59
CA VAL A 19 -0.84 -6.19 3.73
C VAL A 19 -1.58 -5.81 5.02
N LYS A 20 -0.85 -5.64 6.13
CA LYS A 20 -1.45 -5.28 7.43
C LYS A 20 -2.06 -3.88 7.40
N VAL A 21 -1.31 -2.89 6.91
CA VAL A 21 -1.76 -1.49 6.84
C VAL A 21 -2.87 -1.37 5.81
N HIS A 22 -2.71 -1.96 4.63
CA HIS A 22 -3.70 -1.96 3.54
C HIS A 22 -5.04 -2.54 4.01
N LYS A 23 -5.03 -3.70 4.66
CA LYS A 23 -6.25 -4.31 5.21
C LYS A 23 -6.94 -3.41 6.24
N ARG A 24 -6.16 -2.76 7.11
CA ARG A 24 -6.70 -1.84 8.13
C ARG A 24 -7.27 -0.57 7.48
N HIS A 25 -6.55 -0.01 6.53
CA HIS A 25 -6.95 1.17 5.77
C HIS A 25 -8.29 0.92 5.04
N LEU A 26 -8.40 -0.21 4.32
CA LEU A 26 -9.65 -0.62 3.67
C LEU A 26 -10.79 -0.90 4.66
N SER A 27 -10.48 -1.38 5.86
CA SER A 27 -11.49 -1.61 6.91
C SER A 27 -12.02 -0.33 7.53
N MET A 28 -11.28 0.78 7.43
CA MET A 28 -11.66 2.09 7.97
C MET A 28 -12.26 3.01 6.89
N MET A 29 -12.16 2.62 5.60
CA MET A 29 -12.81 3.28 4.49
C MET A 29 -14.25 2.80 4.27
N GLY A 30 -15.11 3.73 3.82
CA GLY A 30 -16.43 3.38 3.28
C GLY A 30 -16.33 2.59 1.97
N GLU A 31 -17.40 1.90 1.60
CA GLU A 31 -17.46 0.97 0.46
C GLU A 31 -16.94 1.58 -0.86
N THR A 32 -17.33 2.83 -1.15
CA THR A 32 -16.93 3.56 -2.36
C THR A 32 -15.44 3.87 -2.40
N GLU A 33 -14.86 4.31 -1.28
CA GLU A 33 -13.44 4.65 -1.18
C GLU A 33 -12.58 3.38 -1.19
N ARG A 34 -13.08 2.32 -0.54
CA ARG A 34 -12.46 0.99 -0.57
C ARG A 34 -12.30 0.47 -2.00
N ALA A 35 -13.28 0.72 -2.87
CA ALA A 35 -13.23 0.31 -4.28
C ALA A 35 -12.11 1.01 -5.08
N LYS A 36 -11.74 2.24 -4.71
CA LYS A 36 -10.63 2.98 -5.32
C LYS A 36 -9.26 2.53 -4.83
N ARG A 37 -9.20 1.92 -3.64
CA ARG A 37 -7.96 1.52 -2.97
C ARG A 37 -7.69 0.02 -2.96
N THR A 38 -8.41 -0.75 -3.78
CA THR A 38 -8.17 -2.18 -3.93
C THR A 38 -6.78 -2.47 -4.51
N LEU A 39 -6.31 -3.70 -4.35
CA LEU A 39 -5.00 -4.13 -4.87
C LEU A 39 -4.91 -3.97 -6.39
N ASP A 40 -6.02 -4.11 -7.11
CA ASP A 40 -6.09 -3.90 -8.56
C ASP A 40 -5.82 -2.46 -8.99
N LYS A 41 -5.89 -1.51 -8.05
CA LYS A 41 -5.57 -0.10 -8.29
C LYS A 41 -4.15 0.26 -7.89
N VAL A 42 -3.41 -0.64 -7.25
CA VAL A 42 -2.01 -0.41 -6.90
C VAL A 42 -1.14 -0.61 -8.13
N GLU A 43 -0.48 0.45 -8.57
CA GLU A 43 0.45 0.37 -9.71
C GLU A 43 1.87 0.06 -9.26
N LYS A 44 2.29 0.67 -8.14
CA LYS A 44 3.68 0.59 -7.71
C LYS A 44 3.80 0.59 -6.20
N LEU A 45 4.76 -0.19 -5.71
CA LEU A 45 5.19 -0.23 -4.32
C LEU A 45 6.66 0.13 -4.23
N LYS A 46 7.00 1.01 -3.29
CA LYS A 46 8.37 1.40 -3.04
C LYS A 46 8.64 1.42 -1.55
N TRP A 47 9.76 0.85 -1.14
CA TRP A 47 10.19 0.94 0.25
C TRP A 47 10.90 2.26 0.50
N ASN A 48 10.43 2.99 1.50
CA ASN A 48 11.08 4.16 2.05
C ASN A 48 11.83 3.77 3.33
N ALA A 49 13.14 3.61 3.22
CA ALA A 49 14.00 3.21 4.34
C ALA A 49 14.13 4.30 5.41
N GLN A 50 13.96 5.58 5.04
CA GLN A 50 14.06 6.71 5.95
C GLN A 50 12.87 6.76 6.91
N GLU A 51 11.67 6.48 6.39
CA GLU A 51 10.43 6.48 7.18
C GLU A 51 10.02 5.09 7.68
N GLN A 52 10.75 4.05 7.27
CA GLN A 52 10.38 2.66 7.49
C GLN A 52 8.94 2.36 7.03
N ALA A 53 8.60 2.84 5.83
CA ALA A 53 7.26 2.79 5.27
C ALA A 53 7.25 2.25 3.83
N VAL A 54 6.15 1.59 3.45
CA VAL A 54 5.87 1.18 2.08
C VAL A 54 5.04 2.28 1.41
N GLU A 55 5.61 2.95 0.44
CA GLU A 55 4.92 3.89 -0.44
C GLU A 55 4.08 3.10 -1.45
N VAL A 56 2.77 3.34 -1.44
CA VAL A 56 1.78 2.67 -2.28
C VAL A 56 1.23 3.66 -3.27
N TYR A 57 1.59 3.51 -4.54
CA TYR A 57 1.10 4.34 -5.64
C TYR A 57 -0.10 3.68 -6.30
N TYR A 58 -1.16 4.46 -6.44
CA TYR A 58 -2.43 4.06 -7.04
C TYR A 58 -2.57 4.61 -8.46
N ALA A 59 -3.41 3.96 -9.26
CA ALA A 59 -3.67 4.31 -10.66
C ALA A 59 -4.38 5.65 -10.85
N ASP A 60 -4.96 6.22 -9.80
CA ASP A 60 -5.52 7.57 -9.78
C ASP A 60 -4.44 8.67 -9.59
N GLY A 61 -3.18 8.28 -9.42
CA GLY A 61 -2.06 9.17 -9.17
C GLY A 61 -1.87 9.53 -7.70
N GLU A 62 -2.71 9.01 -6.80
CA GLU A 62 -2.51 9.18 -5.37
C GLU A 62 -1.53 8.14 -4.83
N TRP A 63 -0.86 8.48 -3.73
CA TRP A 63 0.00 7.55 -3.03
C TRP A 63 -0.13 7.71 -1.52
N TRP A 64 0.18 6.63 -0.80
CA TRP A 64 0.10 6.57 0.65
C TRP A 64 1.35 5.93 1.24
N HIS A 65 1.78 6.40 2.41
CA HIS A 65 2.94 5.88 3.14
C HIS A 65 2.49 4.92 4.23
N TYR A 66 2.75 3.62 4.08
CA TYR A 66 2.34 2.60 5.06
C TYR A 66 3.49 2.25 5.99
N ASN A 67 3.48 2.79 7.20
CA ASN A 67 4.57 2.59 8.15
C ASN A 67 4.49 1.25 8.89
N SER A 68 5.60 0.85 9.51
CA SER A 68 5.67 -0.38 10.32
C SER A 68 4.75 -0.38 11.56
N LYS A 69 4.30 0.79 12.00
CA LYS A 69 3.36 0.96 13.13
C LYS A 69 1.92 0.67 12.74
N GLY A 70 1.62 0.51 11.44
CA GLY A 70 0.27 0.27 10.97
C GLY A 70 -0.54 1.55 10.73
N GLU A 71 0.15 2.67 10.53
CA GLU A 71 -0.42 3.98 10.20
C GLU A 71 -0.18 4.26 8.71
N TRP A 72 -1.06 5.07 8.13
CA TRP A 72 -0.95 5.56 6.76
C TRP A 72 -1.12 7.08 6.74
N TYR A 73 -0.35 7.76 5.90
CA TYR A 73 -0.40 9.20 5.68
C TYR A 73 0.00 9.56 4.25
#